data_AF-A0A0J6SYX9-F1
#
_entry.id   AF-A0A0J6SYX9-F1
#
_cell.length_a   1.000
_cell.length_b   1.000
_cell.length_c   1.000
_cell.angle_alpha   90.00
_cell.angle_beta   90.00
_cell.angle_gamma   90.00
#
_symmetry.space_group_name_H-M   'P 1'
#
loop_
_entity.id
_entity.type
_entity.pdbx_description
1 polymer ?
#
loop_
_entity_poly.entity_id
_entity_poly.type
_entity_poly.pdbx_seq_one_letter_code
_entity_poly.pdbx_strand_id
1 'polypeptide(L)'
;MARSRFPALVLLASLALPGAASAQQAMLTHSAWFLRVADTYPDKRIYRRFAVTPTGDMPNVELYTCPRDPDTFIHISFEMRKVRGLKADFPSTFQRIEGRFLVDETRAFSIPGELIKTEMFFDRTPATAKEFDRVVAARDVVLLFGTRNATVKYLRTPELSEKIPDFFAAAKVGPMRPFTSEEVLQDCLRYRSS
;
A
#
# COMPACT_ATOMS: atom_id res chain seq x y z
N MET A 1 -76.61 -12.43 -1.20
CA MET A 1 -76.25 -11.02 -1.50
C MET A 1 -76.20 -10.31 -0.15
N ALA A 2 -75.18 -9.63 0.35
CA ALA A 2 -73.87 -9.15 -0.10
C ALA A 2 -72.91 -9.17 1.13
N ARG A 3 -71.79 -9.91 1.09
CA ARG A 3 -70.39 -9.45 0.99
C ARG A 3 -69.96 -8.34 1.96
N SER A 4 -69.38 -8.78 3.08
CA SER A 4 -68.40 -8.06 3.91
C SER A 4 -67.16 -7.64 3.09
N ARG A 5 -66.59 -6.47 3.39
CA ARG A 5 -65.24 -6.06 2.95
C ARG A 5 -64.45 -5.53 4.15
N PHE A 6 -63.46 -6.31 4.58
CA PHE A 6 -62.31 -5.81 5.35
C PHE A 6 -61.18 -5.43 4.35
N PRO A 7 -60.34 -4.44 4.66
CA PRO A 7 -59.28 -3.99 3.76
C PRO A 7 -58.08 -4.94 3.81
N ALA A 8 -57.62 -5.39 2.65
CA ALA A 8 -56.36 -6.11 2.52
C ALA A 8 -55.21 -5.10 2.46
N LEU A 9 -54.49 -4.97 3.58
CA LEU A 9 -53.10 -4.53 3.62
C LEU A 9 -52.25 -5.63 2.98
N VAL A 10 -51.56 -5.39 1.86
CA VAL A 10 -50.51 -6.29 1.37
C VAL A 10 -49.35 -5.50 0.75
N LEU A 11 -48.26 -5.53 1.52
CA LEU A 11 -46.83 -5.57 1.16
C LEU A 11 -46.22 -4.40 0.37
N LEU A 12 -45.53 -3.52 1.13
CA LEU A 12 -44.25 -2.97 0.70
C LEU A 12 -43.26 -4.11 0.47
N ALA A 13 -42.88 -4.32 -0.79
CA ALA A 13 -41.68 -5.07 -1.13
C ALA A 13 -40.46 -4.21 -0.79
N SER A 14 -39.92 -4.40 0.41
CA SER A 14 -38.60 -3.91 0.77
C SER A 14 -37.57 -4.59 -0.13
N LEU A 15 -37.10 -3.87 -1.15
CA LEU A 15 -35.84 -4.16 -1.84
C LEU A 15 -34.70 -3.96 -0.83
N ALA A 16 -34.49 -4.96 0.00
CA ALA A 16 -33.25 -5.09 0.75
C ALA A 16 -32.14 -5.35 -0.29
N LEU A 17 -31.41 -4.30 -0.64
CA LEU A 17 -30.12 -4.41 -1.33
C LEU A 17 -29.22 -5.31 -0.47
N PRO A 18 -28.86 -6.52 -0.92
CA PRO A 18 -27.88 -7.32 -0.23
C PRO A 18 -26.50 -6.79 -0.60
N GLY A 19 -25.73 -6.39 0.41
CA GLY A 19 -24.33 -6.07 0.26
C GLY A 19 -24.01 -4.62 0.61
N ALA A 20 -24.04 -4.30 1.90
CA ALA A 20 -23.01 -3.44 2.43
C ALA A 20 -21.66 -4.13 2.12
N ALA A 21 -21.07 -3.82 0.97
CA ALA A 21 -19.65 -3.98 0.78
C ALA A 21 -19.02 -3.29 1.99
N SER A 22 -18.35 -4.07 2.85
CA SER A 22 -17.54 -3.53 3.92
C SER A 22 -16.69 -2.44 3.28
N ALA A 23 -16.99 -1.18 3.58
CA ALA A 23 -16.31 -0.05 2.98
C ALA A 23 -14.85 -0.20 3.38
N GLN A 24 -14.06 -0.69 2.44
CA GLN A 24 -12.70 -1.03 2.73
C GLN A 24 -11.96 0.26 3.01
N GLN A 25 -11.59 0.47 4.27
CA GLN A 25 -11.03 1.74 4.71
C GLN A 25 -9.70 1.95 3.99
N ALA A 26 -9.67 2.98 3.13
CA ALA A 26 -8.46 3.38 2.45
C ALA A 26 -7.44 3.84 3.50
N MET A 27 -6.22 3.35 3.39
CA MET A 27 -5.12 3.81 4.21
C MET A 27 -4.55 5.07 3.59
N LEU A 28 -4.62 6.17 4.33
CA LEU A 28 -4.02 7.42 3.89
C LEU A 28 -2.51 7.38 4.16
N THR A 29 -1.73 7.62 3.11
CA THR A 29 -0.27 7.64 3.17
C THR A 29 0.28 8.95 2.63
N HIS A 30 1.53 9.26 2.96
CA HIS A 30 2.21 10.42 2.39
C HIS A 30 2.56 10.20 0.93
N SER A 31 2.40 11.26 0.12
CA SER A 31 2.85 11.24 -1.27
C SER A 31 4.38 11.20 -1.41
N ALA A 32 5.11 11.83 -0.49
CA ALA A 32 6.56 11.82 -0.47
C ALA A 32 7.14 10.51 0.10
N TRP A 33 8.29 10.11 -0.43
CA TRP A 33 9.16 9.11 0.15
C TRP A 33 10.16 9.77 1.09
N PHE A 34 10.57 9.08 2.13
CA PHE A 34 11.52 9.61 3.10
C PHE A 34 12.71 8.67 3.28
N LEU A 35 13.90 9.23 3.15
CA LEU A 35 15.15 8.57 3.54
C LEU A 35 15.55 9.08 4.92
N ARG A 36 15.76 8.17 5.87
CA ARG A 36 16.31 8.54 7.17
C ARG A 36 17.81 8.74 7.02
N VAL A 37 18.31 9.93 7.36
CA VAL A 37 19.73 10.27 7.20
C VAL A 37 20.62 9.46 8.15
N ALA A 38 20.09 9.09 9.32
CA ALA A 38 20.79 8.24 10.28
C ALA A 38 20.92 6.77 9.84
N ASP A 39 20.10 6.31 8.89
CA ASP A 39 20.20 4.94 8.38
C ASP A 39 21.40 4.84 7.44
N THR A 40 22.52 4.39 7.99
CA THR A 40 23.74 4.14 7.23
C THR A 40 23.82 2.66 6.90
N TYR A 41 23.24 2.29 5.75
CA TYR A 41 23.48 0.99 5.16
C TYR A 41 24.52 1.15 4.04
N PRO A 42 25.69 0.51 4.14
CA PRO A 42 26.73 0.64 3.10
C PRO A 42 26.29 0.02 1.77
N ASP A 43 25.40 -0.97 1.81
CA ASP A 43 25.00 -1.86 0.74
C ASP A 43 23.59 -1.59 0.18
N LYS A 44 22.83 -0.65 0.76
CA LYS A 44 21.49 -0.29 0.27
C LYS A 44 21.03 1.11 0.69
N ARG A 45 19.98 1.60 0.03
CA ARG A 45 19.15 2.71 0.51
C ARG A 45 17.72 2.22 0.71
N ILE A 46 17.05 2.74 1.75
CA ILE A 46 15.67 2.40 2.08
C ILE A 46 14.86 3.68 2.19
N TYR A 47 13.98 3.91 1.23
CA TYR A 47 13.03 5.01 1.23
C TYR A 47 11.69 4.51 1.76
N ARG A 48 11.01 5.33 2.55
CA ARG A 48 9.81 4.93 3.30
C ARG A 48 8.64 5.85 2.99
N ARG A 49 7.46 5.27 2.84
CA ARG A 49 6.19 5.99 3.00
C ARG A 49 5.52 5.55 4.28
N PHE A 50 5.06 6.54 5.01
CA PHE A 50 4.33 6.35 6.25
C PHE A 50 2.82 6.44 5.98
N ALA A 51 2.04 5.72 6.77
CA ALA A 51 0.61 6.01 6.92
C ALA A 51 0.40 6.89 8.15
N VAL A 52 -0.71 7.63 8.19
CA VAL A 52 -1.19 8.25 9.43
C VAL A 52 -2.36 7.43 9.94
N THR A 53 -2.23 6.88 11.15
CA THR A 53 -3.33 6.15 11.77
C THR A 53 -4.23 7.11 12.57
N PRO A 54 -5.50 6.76 12.83
CA PRO A 54 -6.37 7.53 13.71
C PRO A 54 -5.83 7.69 15.14
N THR A 55 -4.94 6.79 15.57
CA THR A 55 -4.28 6.84 16.89
C THR A 55 -3.10 7.81 16.94
N GLY A 56 -2.73 8.42 15.81
CA GLY A 56 -1.55 9.28 15.69
C GLY A 56 -0.23 8.52 15.50
N ASP A 57 -0.30 7.20 15.29
CA ASP A 57 0.89 6.42 14.92
C ASP A 57 1.26 6.67 13.45
N MET A 58 2.55 6.54 13.15
CA MET A 58 3.08 6.61 11.79
C MET A 58 3.84 5.35 11.42
N PRO A 59 3.15 4.24 11.09
CA PRO A 59 3.83 3.05 10.63
C PRO A 59 4.43 3.28 9.25
N ASN A 60 5.61 2.71 9.02
CA ASN A 60 6.09 2.43 7.67
C ASN A 60 5.15 1.42 7.04
N VAL A 61 4.62 1.75 5.87
CA VAL A 61 3.67 0.87 5.16
C VAL A 61 4.11 0.54 3.75
N GLU A 62 5.00 1.35 3.17
CA GLU A 62 5.68 1.04 1.92
C GLU A 62 7.17 1.33 2.08
N LEU A 63 8.02 0.40 1.62
CA LEU A 63 9.46 0.59 1.55
C LEU A 63 9.93 0.38 0.11
N TYR A 64 10.71 1.33 -0.41
CA TYR A 64 11.48 1.16 -1.62
C TYR A 64 12.91 0.85 -1.21
N THR A 65 13.42 -0.33 -1.54
CA THR A 65 14.78 -0.75 -1.23
C THR A 65 15.62 -0.75 -2.49
N CYS A 66 16.68 0.06 -2.47
CA CYS A 66 17.65 0.17 -3.53
C CYS A 66 18.97 -0.47 -3.08
N PRO A 67 19.26 -1.74 -3.42
CA PRO A 67 20.58 -2.33 -3.17
C PRO A 67 21.67 -1.61 -3.97
N ARG A 68 22.89 -1.56 -3.45
CA ARG A 68 24.08 -1.01 -4.11
C ARG A 68 24.49 -1.88 -5.29
N ASP A 69 24.47 -3.20 -5.08
CA ASP A 69 24.82 -4.21 -6.07
C ASP A 69 23.93 -4.12 -7.32
N PRO A 70 24.49 -3.95 -8.54
CA PRO A 70 23.73 -3.94 -9.80
C PRO A 70 23.02 -5.26 -10.12
N ASP A 71 23.48 -6.39 -9.56
CA ASP A 71 22.92 -7.72 -9.85
C ASP A 71 21.73 -8.08 -8.94
N THR A 72 21.51 -7.31 -7.88
CA THR A 72 20.34 -7.45 -7.00
C THR A 72 19.19 -6.56 -7.46
N PHE A 73 17.96 -7.08 -7.55
CA PHE A 73 16.82 -6.25 -7.94
C PHE A 73 16.46 -5.22 -6.87
N ILE A 74 16.07 -4.03 -7.34
CA ILE A 74 15.32 -3.06 -6.54
C ILE A 74 13.96 -3.69 -6.22
N HIS A 75 13.44 -3.46 -5.02
CA HIS A 75 12.12 -3.95 -4.67
C HIS A 75 11.30 -2.94 -3.88
N ILE A 76 9.99 -3.11 -3.94
CA ILE A 76 9.03 -2.44 -3.08
C ILE A 76 8.45 -3.48 -2.13
N SER A 77 8.35 -3.14 -0.84
CA SER A 77 7.63 -3.94 0.13
C SER A 77 6.47 -3.18 0.75
N PHE A 78 5.37 -3.88 0.98
CA PHE A 78 4.20 -3.39 1.70
C PHE A 78 4.15 -4.07 3.07
N GLU A 79 4.32 -3.30 4.16
CA GLU A 79 4.29 -3.82 5.54
C GLU A 79 2.84 -3.90 6.02
N MET A 80 2.34 -5.12 6.17
CA MET A 80 0.93 -5.39 6.42
C MET A 80 0.60 -5.50 7.91
N ARG A 81 1.60 -5.63 8.80
CA ARG A 81 1.39 -5.87 10.24
C ARG A 81 0.46 -4.87 10.90
N LYS A 82 0.55 -3.61 10.48
CA LYS A 82 -0.26 -2.49 11.01
C LYS A 82 -1.46 -2.16 10.14
N VAL A 83 -1.60 -2.85 9.01
CA VAL A 83 -2.66 -2.64 8.02
C VAL A 83 -3.79 -3.64 8.23
N ARG A 84 -3.45 -4.93 8.39
CA ARG A 84 -4.42 -6.00 8.62
C ARG A 84 -3.77 -7.31 9.08
N GLY A 85 -4.56 -8.16 9.70
CA GLY A 85 -4.18 -9.55 9.92
C GLY A 85 -4.09 -10.33 8.60
N LEU A 86 -2.96 -11.00 8.37
CA LEU A 86 -2.71 -11.78 7.16
C LEU A 86 -2.98 -13.28 7.31
N LYS A 87 -3.06 -13.80 8.54
CA LYS A 87 -3.07 -15.26 8.83
C LYS A 87 -4.15 -16.03 8.08
N ALA A 88 -5.31 -15.41 7.84
CA ALA A 88 -6.43 -16.06 7.19
C ALA A 88 -6.34 -16.03 5.65
N ASP A 89 -5.47 -15.19 5.07
CA ASP A 89 -5.19 -15.14 3.63
C ASP A 89 -3.89 -15.88 3.29
N PHE A 90 -2.97 -15.92 4.25
CA PHE A 90 -1.66 -16.54 4.16
C PHE A 90 -1.36 -17.34 5.43
N PRO A 91 -1.55 -18.67 5.42
CA PRO A 91 -1.25 -19.51 6.57
C PRO A 91 0.26 -19.68 6.80
N SER A 92 1.08 -19.49 5.75
CA SER A 92 2.54 -19.46 5.83
C SER A 92 3.07 -18.04 5.97
N THR A 93 4.16 -17.88 6.72
CA THR A 93 4.92 -16.63 6.79
C THR A 93 5.95 -16.50 5.66
N PHE A 94 6.13 -17.52 4.83
CA PHE A 94 6.99 -17.46 3.65
C PHE A 94 6.32 -18.17 2.48
N GLN A 95 5.94 -17.43 1.45
CA GLN A 95 5.31 -17.99 0.25
C GLN A 95 5.34 -17.02 -0.92
N ARG A 96 5.33 -17.58 -2.14
CA ARG A 96 5.08 -16.78 -3.35
C ARG A 96 3.65 -16.26 -3.37
N ILE A 97 3.47 -15.09 -3.94
CA ILE A 97 2.18 -14.43 -4.13
C ILE A 97 2.12 -13.82 -5.54
N GLU A 98 0.91 -13.67 -6.06
CA GLU A 98 0.65 -12.82 -7.21
C GLU A 98 -0.12 -11.60 -6.73
N GLY A 99 0.56 -10.43 -6.71
CA GLY A 99 -0.07 -9.18 -6.33
C GLY A 99 -0.79 -8.58 -7.52
N ARG A 100 -2.11 -8.44 -7.44
CA ARG A 100 -2.90 -7.77 -8.47
C ARG A 100 -3.11 -6.32 -8.06
N PHE A 101 -2.53 -5.41 -8.83
CA PHE A 101 -2.58 -3.98 -8.59
C PHE A 101 -3.65 -3.35 -9.47
N LEU A 102 -4.37 -2.39 -8.92
CA LEU A 102 -5.09 -1.35 -9.66
C LEU A 102 -4.50 -0.02 -9.21
N VAL A 103 -3.95 0.75 -10.15
CA VAL A 103 -3.30 2.04 -9.88
C VAL A 103 -4.07 3.18 -10.52
N ASP A 104 -4.16 4.29 -9.79
CA ASP A 104 -4.86 5.52 -10.18
C ASP A 104 -6.26 5.23 -10.75
N GLU A 105 -6.96 4.23 -10.17
CA GLU A 105 -8.27 3.72 -10.58
C GLU A 105 -8.43 3.36 -12.08
N THR A 106 -7.35 3.29 -12.84
CA THR A 106 -7.40 3.24 -14.32
C THR A 106 -6.66 2.06 -14.93
N ARG A 107 -5.67 1.49 -14.23
CA ARG A 107 -4.81 0.44 -14.80
C ARG A 107 -4.66 -0.71 -13.83
N ALA A 108 -5.05 -1.90 -14.28
CA ALA A 108 -4.87 -3.12 -13.53
C ALA A 108 -3.79 -4.02 -14.15
N PHE A 109 -2.95 -4.63 -13.32
CA PHE A 109 -1.90 -5.58 -13.72
C PHE A 109 -1.50 -6.47 -12.55
N SER A 110 -0.77 -7.55 -12.83
CA SER A 110 -0.19 -8.42 -11.81
C SER A 110 1.33 -8.26 -11.75
N ILE A 111 1.89 -8.32 -10.54
CA ILE A 111 3.34 -8.46 -10.33
C ILE A 111 3.57 -9.69 -9.44
N PRO A 112 4.45 -10.64 -9.84
CA PRO A 112 4.86 -11.72 -8.96
C PRO A 112 5.61 -11.17 -7.75
N GLY A 113 5.35 -11.73 -6.59
CA GLY A 113 5.97 -11.30 -5.35
C GLY A 113 6.13 -12.43 -4.35
N GLU A 114 6.64 -12.06 -3.18
CA GLU A 114 6.81 -12.97 -2.05
C GLU A 114 6.24 -12.33 -0.79
N LEU A 115 5.54 -13.13 0.01
CA LEU A 115 5.24 -12.77 1.38
C LEU A 115 6.38 -13.29 2.25
N ILE A 116 7.01 -12.40 3.02
CA ILE A 116 7.98 -12.76 4.07
C ILE A 116 7.52 -12.13 5.38
N LYS A 117 7.17 -12.97 6.35
CA LYS A 117 6.53 -12.64 7.62
C LYS A 117 5.24 -11.83 7.42
N THR A 118 5.34 -10.52 7.47
CA THR A 118 4.21 -9.58 7.35
C THR A 118 4.36 -8.62 6.18
N GLU A 119 5.41 -8.78 5.38
CA GLU A 119 5.75 -7.88 4.28
C GLU A 119 5.54 -8.58 2.94
N MET A 120 4.87 -7.90 2.01
CA MET A 120 4.73 -8.35 0.63
C MET A 120 5.76 -7.65 -0.23
N PHE A 121 6.67 -8.42 -0.83
CA PHE A 121 7.80 -7.95 -1.63
C PHE A 121 7.52 -8.14 -3.10
N PHE A 122 7.86 -7.15 -3.90
CA PHE A 122 7.75 -7.18 -5.36
C PHE A 122 9.03 -6.62 -5.96
N ASP A 123 9.66 -7.38 -6.85
CA ASP A 123 10.91 -6.98 -7.49
C ASP A 123 10.68 -6.19 -8.78
N ARG A 124 11.56 -5.23 -9.02
CA ARG A 124 11.69 -4.50 -10.28
C ARG A 124 12.59 -5.28 -11.25
N THR A 125 12.07 -6.40 -11.75
CA THR A 125 12.72 -7.21 -12.78
C THR A 125 12.60 -6.55 -14.17
N PRO A 126 13.36 -6.99 -15.20
CA PRO A 126 13.17 -6.49 -16.56
C PRO A 126 11.73 -6.65 -17.08
N ALA A 127 11.02 -7.70 -16.65
CA ALA A 127 9.65 -7.97 -17.07
C ALA A 127 8.60 -7.11 -16.34
N THR A 128 8.91 -6.63 -15.13
CA THR A 128 7.96 -5.92 -14.25
C THR A 128 8.31 -4.44 -14.08
N ALA A 129 9.39 -3.95 -14.69
CA ALA A 129 9.94 -2.63 -14.45
C ALA A 129 8.92 -1.49 -14.65
N LYS A 130 8.13 -1.55 -15.73
CA LYS A 130 7.14 -0.51 -16.06
C LYS A 130 5.97 -0.50 -15.07
N GLU A 131 5.46 -1.66 -14.72
CA GLU A 131 4.38 -1.85 -13.75
C GLU A 131 4.83 -1.44 -12.35
N PHE A 132 6.04 -1.86 -11.96
CA PHE A 132 6.68 -1.47 -10.71
C PHE A 132 6.81 0.05 -10.59
N ASP A 133 7.37 0.71 -11.61
CA ASP A 133 7.56 2.17 -11.60
C ASP A 133 6.21 2.92 -11.49
N ARG A 134 5.14 2.36 -12.09
CA ARG A 134 3.77 2.87 -11.91
C ARG A 134 3.30 2.73 -10.47
N VAL A 135 3.49 1.57 -9.83
CA VAL A 135 3.13 1.38 -8.42
C VAL A 135 3.85 2.38 -7.53
N VAL A 136 5.14 2.66 -7.78
CA VAL A 136 5.93 3.63 -7.00
C VAL A 136 5.41 5.06 -7.20
N ALA A 137 5.03 5.44 -8.42
CA ALA A 137 4.60 6.79 -8.78
C ALA A 137 3.12 7.11 -8.55
N ALA A 138 2.26 6.10 -8.41
CA ALA A 138 0.81 6.29 -8.35
C ALA A 138 0.34 7.18 -7.18
N ARG A 139 -0.82 7.81 -7.33
CA ARG A 139 -1.53 8.54 -6.27
C ARG A 139 -2.45 7.63 -5.48
N ASP A 140 -3.04 6.64 -6.14
CA ASP A 140 -3.72 5.53 -5.48
C ASP A 140 -3.15 4.19 -5.90
N VAL A 141 -3.14 3.25 -4.95
CA VAL A 141 -2.81 1.85 -5.20
C VAL A 141 -3.80 0.97 -4.48
N VAL A 142 -4.50 0.12 -5.22
CA VAL A 142 -5.28 -0.98 -4.69
C VAL A 142 -4.51 -2.27 -4.95
N LEU A 143 -4.11 -2.95 -3.87
CA LEU A 143 -3.41 -4.23 -3.92
C LEU A 143 -4.36 -5.34 -3.50
N LEU A 144 -4.69 -6.23 -4.44
CA LEU A 144 -5.49 -7.43 -4.24
C LEU A 144 -4.57 -8.66 -4.21
N PHE A 145 -4.80 -9.54 -3.25
CA PHE A 145 -3.96 -10.71 -2.97
C PHE A 145 -4.72 -11.81 -2.22
N GLY A 146 -4.07 -12.95 -2.04
CA GLY A 146 -4.60 -14.07 -1.26
C GLY A 146 -5.78 -14.78 -1.93
N THR A 147 -6.15 -15.94 -1.42
CA THR A 147 -7.19 -16.79 -2.04
C THR A 147 -8.60 -16.22 -1.91
N ARG A 148 -8.80 -15.25 -1.02
CA ARG A 148 -10.11 -14.61 -0.76
C ARG A 148 -10.23 -13.22 -1.38
N ASN A 149 -9.35 -12.87 -2.33
CA ASN A 149 -9.30 -11.55 -2.95
C ASN A 149 -9.21 -10.43 -1.89
N ALA A 150 -8.41 -10.69 -0.87
CA ALA A 150 -8.08 -9.73 0.16
C ALA A 150 -7.48 -8.50 -0.51
N THR A 151 -8.05 -7.33 -0.23
CA THR A 151 -7.58 -6.08 -0.84
C THR A 151 -6.91 -5.22 0.23
N VAL A 152 -6.11 -4.22 -0.17
CA VAL A 152 -5.76 -3.01 0.60
C VAL A 152 -5.72 -1.83 -0.37
N LYS A 153 -6.31 -0.68 0.01
CA LYS A 153 -6.21 0.58 -0.74
C LYS A 153 -5.29 1.55 -0.03
N TYR A 154 -4.30 2.07 -0.73
CA TYR A 154 -3.40 3.14 -0.33
C TYR A 154 -3.79 4.40 -1.10
N LEU A 155 -4.09 5.48 -0.39
CA LEU A 155 -4.35 6.80 -0.98
C LEU A 155 -3.27 7.76 -0.52
N ARG A 156 -2.40 8.16 -1.46
CA ARG A 156 -1.22 8.98 -1.20
C ARG A 156 -1.56 10.44 -1.38
N THR A 157 -1.44 11.23 -0.32
CA THR A 157 -1.87 12.63 -0.33
C THR A 157 -0.74 13.62 0.01
N PRO A 158 -0.69 14.79 -0.64
CA PRO A 158 0.27 15.84 -0.32
C PRO A 158 -0.06 16.53 1.02
N GLU A 159 -1.33 16.66 1.39
CA GLU A 159 -1.77 17.35 2.61
C GLU A 159 -1.21 16.71 3.87
N LEU A 160 -1.10 15.38 3.89
CA LEU A 160 -0.45 14.67 4.99
C LEU A 160 1.05 15.00 5.09
N SER A 161 1.69 15.32 3.97
CA SER A 161 3.14 15.61 3.92
C SER A 161 3.50 16.94 4.58
N GLU A 162 2.55 17.87 4.69
CA GLU A 162 2.75 19.14 5.40
C GLU A 162 2.89 18.96 6.91
N LYS A 163 2.22 17.95 7.48
CA LYS A 163 2.24 17.67 8.94
C LYS A 163 3.41 16.77 9.36
N ILE A 164 4.09 16.15 8.41
CA ILE A 164 5.20 15.20 8.65
C ILE A 164 6.33 15.76 9.53
N PRO A 165 6.85 16.97 9.28
CA PRO A 165 7.99 17.47 10.05
C PRO A 165 7.71 17.50 11.55
N ASP A 166 6.52 17.94 11.93
CA ASP A 166 6.08 18.00 13.33
C ASP A 166 6.00 16.61 13.96
N PHE A 167 5.47 15.62 13.22
CA PHE A 167 5.44 14.24 13.69
C PHE A 167 6.84 13.64 13.83
N PHE A 168 7.74 13.87 12.88
CA PHE A 168 9.11 13.38 12.97
C PHE A 168 9.87 14.01 14.14
N ALA A 169 9.62 15.28 14.42
CA ALA A 169 10.15 15.96 15.60
C ALA A 169 9.60 15.34 16.89
N ALA A 170 8.28 15.15 16.99
CA ALA A 170 7.63 14.57 18.16
C ALA A 170 8.08 13.13 18.45
N ALA A 171 8.20 12.31 17.41
CA ALA A 171 8.63 10.91 17.52
C ALA A 171 10.16 10.72 17.56
N LYS A 172 10.94 11.82 17.58
CA LYS A 172 12.42 11.80 17.64
C LYS A 172 13.05 10.88 16.59
N VAL A 173 12.50 10.92 15.38
CA VAL A 173 12.81 9.97 14.29
C VAL A 173 14.18 10.25 13.65
N GLY A 174 14.82 11.36 14.04
CA GLY A 174 16.06 11.87 13.46
C GLY A 174 15.81 12.66 12.17
N PRO A 175 16.85 13.23 11.55
CA PRO A 175 16.73 13.94 10.30
C PRO A 175 16.24 13.00 9.19
N MET A 176 15.16 13.41 8.52
CA MET A 176 14.55 12.73 7.38
C MET A 176 14.63 13.65 6.16
N ARG A 177 14.99 13.08 5.00
CA ARG A 177 14.99 13.80 3.73
C ARG A 177 13.81 13.34 2.89
N PRO A 178 12.90 14.24 2.46
CA PRO A 178 11.81 13.91 1.55
C PRO A 178 12.32 13.78 0.11
N PHE A 179 11.63 12.94 -0.66
CA PHE A 179 11.84 12.68 -2.08
C PHE A 179 10.48 12.49 -2.76
N THR A 180 10.33 13.00 -3.97
CA THR A 180 9.30 12.56 -4.91
C THR A 180 9.62 11.16 -5.45
N SER A 181 8.65 10.47 -6.05
CA SER A 181 8.89 9.15 -6.67
C SER A 181 9.95 9.20 -7.77
N GLU A 182 10.01 10.29 -8.54
CA GLU A 182 11.04 10.48 -9.57
C GLU A 182 12.42 10.65 -8.95
N GLU A 183 12.54 11.47 -7.90
CA GLU A 183 13.82 11.66 -7.21
C GLU A 183 14.31 10.36 -6.54
N VAL A 184 13.42 9.52 -6.00
CA VAL A 184 13.81 8.20 -5.47
C VAL A 184 14.45 7.34 -6.56
N LEU A 185 13.84 7.28 -7.75
CA LEU A 185 14.38 6.50 -8.87
C LEU A 185 15.75 7.03 -9.28
N GLN A 186 15.88 8.34 -9.48
CA GLN A 186 17.16 8.95 -9.88
C GLN A 186 18.24 8.80 -8.81
N ASP A 187 17.89 8.98 -7.55
CA ASP A 187 18.81 8.81 -6.43
C ASP A 187 19.27 7.36 -6.28
N CYS A 188 18.37 6.39 -6.47
CA CYS A 188 18.71 4.97 -6.52
C CYS A 188 19.68 4.64 -7.67
N LEU A 189 19.41 5.13 -8.88
CA LEU A 189 20.29 4.90 -10.03
C LEU A 189 21.69 5.47 -9.80
N ARG A 190 21.79 6.70 -9.29
CA ARG A 190 23.08 7.31 -8.92
C ARG A 190 23.78 6.55 -7.81
N TYR A 191 23.04 6.07 -6.82
CA TYR A 191 23.60 5.31 -5.72
C TYR A 191 24.22 3.99 -6.19
N ARG A 192 23.62 3.32 -7.18
CA ARG A 192 24.13 2.05 -7.75
C ARG A 192 25.31 2.22 -8.70
N SER A 193 25.49 3.41 -9.28
CA SER A 193 26.58 3.70 -10.22
C SER A 193 27.81 4.35 -9.59
N SER A 194 27.73 4.72 -8.31
CA SER A 194 28.86 5.25 -7.53
C SER A 194 29.69 4.11 -6.95
#